data_AF-A0A379B582-F1
#
_entry.id   AF-A0A379B582-F1
#
_cell.length_a   1.000
_cell.length_b   1.000
_cell.length_c   1.000
_cell.angle_alpha   90.00
_cell.angle_beta   90.00
_cell.angle_gamma   90.00
#
_symmetry.space_group_name_H-M   'P 1'
#
loop_
_entity.id
_entity.type
_entity.pdbx_description
1 polymer ?
#
loop_
_entity_poly.entity_id
_entity_poly.type
_entity_poly.pdbx_seq_one_letter_code
_entity_poly.pdbx_strand_id
1 'polypeptide(L)' 'MISASNAVAVDRPMLYGLAMGGAEGVQSVIEWLANDLKTAMLLSGAAKLSDLDASFIDIVGENAEFNVNRG' A
#
# COMPACT_ATOMS: atom_id res chain seq x y z
N MET A 1 -3.13 0.10 -6.66
CA MET A 1 -2.43 0.90 -7.70
C MET A 1 -1.42 1.77 -6.98
N ILE A 2 -0.13 1.43 -7.01
CA ILE A 2 0.95 2.13 -6.29
C ILE A 2 1.85 2.96 -7.24
N SER A 3 1.65 2.85 -8.56
CA SER A 3 2.63 3.35 -9.54
C SER A 3 2.68 4.88 -9.70
N ALA A 4 1.68 5.63 -9.22
CA ALA A 4 1.65 7.09 -9.23
C ALA A 4 0.39 7.59 -8.50
N SER A 5 0.27 7.33 -7.19
CA SER A 5 -0.91 7.75 -6.43
C SER A 5 -0.52 8.50 -5.16
N ASN A 6 -1.07 9.70 -4.98
CA ASN A 6 -0.94 10.45 -3.74
C ASN A 6 -1.77 9.86 -2.58
N ALA A 7 -2.75 9.01 -2.89
CA ALA A 7 -3.58 8.30 -1.92
C ALA A 7 -4.21 7.03 -2.54
N VAL A 8 -4.60 6.08 -1.69
CA VAL A 8 -5.31 4.86 -2.09
C VAL A 8 -6.54 4.69 -1.19
N ALA A 9 -7.68 4.39 -1.81
CA ALA A 9 -8.89 4.03 -1.08
C ALA A 9 -8.82 2.57 -0.60
N VAL A 10 -9.27 2.32 0.64
CA VAL A 10 -9.27 1.00 1.27
C VAL A 10 -10.66 0.76 1.86
N ASP A 11 -11.44 -0.15 1.28
CA ASP A 11 -12.84 -0.35 1.68
C ASP A 11 -13.06 -1.60 2.53
N ARG A 12 -12.69 -2.80 2.02
CA ARG A 12 -13.04 -4.06 2.70
C ARG A 12 -12.50 -4.16 4.14
N PRO A 13 -11.24 -3.78 4.42
CA PRO A 13 -10.72 -3.74 5.78
C PRO A 13 -11.52 -2.79 6.70
N MET A 14 -12.00 -1.66 6.19
CA MET A 14 -12.82 -0.72 6.96
C MET A 14 -14.18 -1.34 7.33
N LEU A 15 -14.81 -2.06 6.41
CA LEU A 15 -16.07 -2.76 6.68
C LEU A 15 -15.93 -3.84 7.76
N TYR A 16 -14.81 -4.56 7.78
CA TYR A 16 -14.54 -5.55 8.82
C TYR A 16 -14.27 -4.90 10.18
N GLY A 17 -13.50 -3.82 10.22
CA GLY A 17 -13.30 -3.03 11.45
C GLY A 17 -14.62 -2.49 11.99
N LEU A 18 -15.47 -1.95 11.11
CA LEU A 18 -16.79 -1.46 11.45
C LEU A 18 -17.69 -2.56 12.03
N ALA A 19 -17.68 -3.76 11.43
CA ALA A 19 -18.50 -4.88 11.89
C ALA A 19 -18.03 -5.43 13.26
N MET A 20 -16.72 -5.42 13.55
CA MET A 20 -16.17 -5.99 14.78
C MET A 20 -16.18 -5.02 15.98
N GLY A 21 -16.06 -3.71 15.74
CA GLY A 21 -15.88 -2.74 16.82
C GLY A 21 -16.42 -1.34 16.51
N GLY A 22 -17.31 -1.21 15.53
CA GLY A 22 -17.87 0.09 15.14
C GLY A 22 -16.77 1.08 14.71
N ALA A 23 -16.91 2.33 15.11
CA ALA A 23 -15.95 3.39 14.76
C ALA A 23 -14.54 3.14 15.30
N GLU A 24 -14.40 2.59 16.52
CA GLU A 24 -13.09 2.27 17.11
C GLU A 24 -12.39 1.15 16.34
N GLY A 25 -13.16 0.16 15.85
CA GLY A 25 -12.63 -0.89 14.98
C GLY A 25 -12.10 -0.35 13.65
N VAL A 26 -12.81 0.60 13.03
CA VAL A 26 -12.31 1.30 11.83
C VAL A 26 -11.03 2.06 12.12
N GLN A 27 -11.00 2.83 13.21
CA GLN A 27 -9.82 3.59 13.62
C GLN A 27 -8.60 2.67 13.81
N SER A 28 -8.79 1.54 14.48
CA SER A 28 -7.73 0.53 14.69
C SER A 28 -7.16 0.00 13.38
N VAL A 29 -8.00 -0.23 12.36
CA VAL A 29 -7.53 -0.69 11.04
C VAL A 29 -6.73 0.41 10.32
N ILE A 30 -7.15 1.68 10.42
CA ILE A 30 -6.41 2.81 9.84
C ILE A 30 -5.04 2.95 10.49
N GLU A 31 -4.97 2.90 11.82
CA GLU A 31 -3.71 2.99 12.58
C GLU A 31 -2.78 1.82 12.25
N TRP A 32 -3.33 0.62 12.13
CA TRP A 32 -2.57 -0.56 11.73
C TRP A 32 -2.00 -0.42 10.31
N LEU A 33 -2.80 -0.02 9.33
CA LEU A 33 -2.33 0.23 7.95
C LEU A 33 -1.24 1.30 7.90
N ALA A 34 -1.37 2.37 8.68
CA ALA A 34 -0.38 3.43 8.75
C ALA A 34 0.95 2.93 9.34
N ASN A 35 0.92 2.07 10.36
CA ASN A 35 2.11 1.48 10.95
C ASN A 35 2.74 0.40 10.07
N ASP A 36 1.94 -0.39 9.37
CA ASP A 36 2.42 -1.39 8.41
C ASP A 36 3.13 -0.70 7.23
N LEU A 37 2.55 0.39 6.70
CA LEU A 37 3.20 1.21 5.68
C LEU A 37 4.54 1.78 6.15
N LYS A 38 4.62 2.30 7.39
CA LYS A 38 5.90 2.77 7.96
C LYS A 38 6.91 1.65 8.07
N THR A 39 6.48 0.46 8.47
CA THR A 39 7.34 -0.74 8.57
C THR A 39 7.89 -1.10 7.19
N ALA A 40 7.03 -1.14 6.16
CA ALA A 40 7.43 -1.40 4.79
C ALA A 40 8.44 -0.35 4.27
N MET A 41 8.21 0.93 4.56
CA MET A 41 9.14 2.02 4.20
C MET A 41 10.51 1.86 4.89
N LEU A 42 10.53 1.52 6.18
CA LEU A 42 11.78 1.28 6.91
C LEU A 42 12.57 0.11 6.31
N LEU A 43 11.88 -0.98 5.96
CA LEU A 43 12.51 -2.17 5.37
C LEU A 43 12.98 -1.94 3.93
N SER A 44 12.29 -1.08 3.18
CA SER A 44 12.67 -0.73 1.82
C SER A 44 13.73 0.38 1.75
N GLY A 45 14.04 1.04 2.87
CA GLY A 45 15.00 2.14 2.94
C GLY A 45 14.44 3.50 2.53
N ALA A 46 13.11 3.68 2.49
CA ALA A 46 12.45 4.96 2.24
C ALA A 46 12.21 5.71 3.55
N ALA A 47 12.74 6.94 3.68
CA ALA A 47 12.61 7.74 4.89
C ALA A 47 11.35 8.62 4.88
N LYS A 48 10.86 8.99 3.69
CA LYS A 48 9.68 9.82 3.47
C LYS A 48 8.87 9.31 2.28
N LEU A 49 7.59 9.66 2.23
CA LEU A 49 6.69 9.24 1.14
C LEU A 49 7.18 9.68 -0.25
N SER A 50 7.92 10.80 -0.32
CA SER A 50 8.50 11.27 -1.59
C SER A 50 9.73 10.50 -2.05
N ASP A 51 10.27 9.58 -1.24
CA ASP A 51 11.31 8.65 -1.69
C ASP A 51 10.72 7.46 -2.46
N LEU A 52 9.40 7.22 -2.35
CA LEU A 52 8.75 6.09 -2.99
C LEU A 52 8.50 6.38 -4.48
N ASP A 53 9.16 5.62 -5.34
CA ASP A 53 8.96 5.65 -6.78
C ASP A 53 9.01 4.23 -7.39
N ALA A 54 8.97 4.14 -8.73
CA ALA A 54 8.96 2.86 -9.44
C ALA A 54 10.24 2.02 -9.25
N SER A 55 11.35 2.59 -8.76
CA SER A 55 12.59 1.85 -8.48
C SER A 55 12.45 0.87 -7.31
N PHE A 56 11.43 1.06 -6.46
CA PHE A 56 11.11 0.17 -5.34
C PHE A 56 10.28 -1.06 -5.75
N ILE A 57 9.93 -1.18 -7.04
CA ILE A 57 9.04 -2.23 -7.54
C ILE A 57 9.82 -3.14 -8.48
N ASP A 58 9.97 -4.41 -8.10
CA ASP A 58 10.38 -5.46 -9.04
C ASP A 58 9.14 -6.18 -9.56
N ILE A 59 8.92 -6.13 -10.88
CA ILE A 59 7.78 -6.78 -11.52
C ILE A 59 8.21 -8.19 -11.91
N VAL A 60 7.62 -9.18 -11.26
CA VAL A 60 7.94 -10.60 -11.48
C VAL A 60 6.71 -11.35 -12.02
N GLY A 61 6.92 -12.38 -12.84
CA GLY A 61 5.88 -13.27 -13.39
C GLY A 61 5.29 -12.79 -14.73
N GLU A 62 4.09 -13.26 -15.10
CA GLU A 62 3.39 -12.91 -16.36
C GLU A 62 3.26 -11.38 -16.56
N ASN A 63 3.16 -10.63 -15.47
CA ASN A 63 3.12 -9.16 -15.49
C ASN A 63 4.43 -8.53 -15.98
N ALA A 64 5.56 -9.23 -15.89
CA ALA A 64 6.85 -8.77 -16.41
C ALA A 64 6.88 -8.81 -17.94
N GLU A 65 6.34 -9.88 -18.54
CA GLU A 65 6.24 -10.02 -20.00
C GLU A 65 5.38 -8.91 -20.62
N PHE A 66 4.32 -8.51 -19.92
CA PHE A 66 3.47 -7.40 -20.33
C PHE A 66 4.19 -6.04 -20.37
N ASN A 67 5.19 -5.83 -19.51
CA ASN A 67 5.93 -4.57 -19.48
C ASN A 67 7.03 -4.50 -20.56
N VAL A 68 7.60 -5.64 -20.96
CA VAL A 68 8.62 -5.73 -22.02
C VAL A 68 8.01 -5.55 -23.42
N ASN A 69 6.78 -6.03 -23.65
CA ASN A 69 6.11 -5.97 -24.96
C ASN A 69 5.43 -4.62 -25.27
N ARG A 70 5.72 -3.57 -24.50
CA ARG A 70 5.16 -2.21 -24.63
C ARG A 70 6.15 -1.16 -25.16
N GLY A 71 7.19 -1.62 -25.88
CA GLY A 71 8.09 -0.78 -26.67
C GLY A 71 7.55 -0.51 -28.08
#